data_AF-A0AAU8JNK9-F1
#
_entry.id   AF-A0AAU8JNK9-F1
#
_cell.length_a   1.000
_cell.length_b   1.000
_cell.length_c   1.000
_cell.angle_alpha   90.00
_cell.angle_beta   90.00
_cell.angle_gamma   90.00
#
_symmetry.space_group_name_H-M   'P 1'
#
loop_
_entity.id
_entity.type
_entity.pdbx_description
1 polymer ?
#
loop_
_entity_poly.entity_id
_entity_poly.type
_entity_poly.pdbx_seq_one_letter_code
_entity_poly.pdbx_strand_id
1 'polypeptide(L)'
;MFNLQQSIESVKNAFSQALQSIPEFLRLTDTEKGKVVDANFKSLVKDLMQDFGMIPGVDYKDDLRDNEPCADFVILSEKANNLMKDLLDGKITVVKEHTRVSKTGNTYTVNAHYRKIA
;
A
#
# COMPACT_ATOMS: atom_id res chain seq x y z
N MET A 1 -6.26 14.16 20.78
CA MET A 1 -6.98 12.87 20.88
C MET A 1 -6.96 12.27 19.49
N PHE A 2 -6.31 11.11 19.30
CA PHE A 2 -6.16 10.48 17.99
C PHE A 2 -7.53 9.90 17.58
N ASN A 3 -8.13 10.41 16.50
CA ASN A 3 -9.37 9.88 15.99
C ASN A 3 -9.07 8.97 14.79
N LEU A 4 -8.91 7.68 15.08
CA LEU A 4 -8.64 6.63 14.08
C LEU A 4 -9.63 6.68 12.91
N GLN A 5 -10.89 7.07 13.15
CA GLN A 5 -11.91 7.19 12.13
C GLN A 5 -11.59 8.31 11.12
N GLN A 6 -11.13 9.47 11.59
CA GLN A 6 -10.73 10.59 10.72
C GLN A 6 -9.49 10.28 9.87
N SER A 7 -8.52 9.54 10.42
CA SER A 7 -7.35 9.09 9.66
C SER A 7 -7.75 8.11 8.55
N ILE A 8 -8.63 7.16 8.86
CA ILE A 8 -9.15 6.19 7.87
C ILE A 8 -9.95 6.92 6.77
N GLU A 9 -10.81 7.87 7.13
CA GLU A 9 -11.56 8.68 6.17
C GLU A 9 -10.63 9.51 5.26
N SER A 10 -9.57 10.09 5.80
CA SER A 10 -8.60 10.87 5.03
C SER A 10 -7.86 10.01 4.00
N VAL A 11 -7.44 8.80 4.39
CA VAL A 11 -6.79 7.85 3.48
C VAL A 11 -7.75 7.39 2.39
N LYS A 12 -8.99 7.04 2.76
CA LYS A 12 -10.03 6.68 1.79
C LYS A 12 -10.29 7.81 0.80
N ASN A 13 -10.40 9.05 1.28
CA ASN A 13 -10.64 10.22 0.42
C ASN A 13 -9.47 10.48 -0.53
N ALA A 14 -8.22 10.44 -0.04
CA ALA A 14 -7.04 10.63 -0.88
C ALA A 14 -6.93 9.55 -1.96
N PHE A 15 -7.21 8.29 -1.61
CA PHE A 15 -7.20 7.18 -2.55
C PHE A 15 -8.34 7.30 -3.58
N SER A 16 -9.56 7.64 -3.15
CA SER A 16 -10.69 7.89 -4.05
C SER A 16 -10.43 9.06 -5.00
N GLN A 17 -9.84 10.15 -4.53
CA GLN A 17 -9.46 11.28 -5.39
C GLN A 17 -8.38 10.89 -6.41
N ALA A 18 -7.39 10.10 -6.00
CA ALA A 18 -6.38 9.59 -6.92
C ALA A 18 -7.01 8.74 -8.03
N LEU A 19 -7.92 7.84 -7.68
CA LEU A 19 -8.64 7.01 -8.66
C LEU A 19 -9.55 7.82 -9.58
N GLN A 20 -10.20 8.87 -9.07
CA GLN A 20 -11.02 9.78 -9.89
C GLN A 20 -10.22 10.56 -10.93
N SER A 21 -8.90 10.70 -10.75
CA SER A 21 -8.04 11.35 -11.74
C SER A 21 -7.65 10.47 -12.93
N ILE A 22 -8.03 9.18 -12.92
CA ILE A 22 -7.72 8.21 -13.97
C ILE A 22 -8.93 8.06 -14.92
N PRO A 23 -8.88 8.54 -16.17
CA PRO A 23 -10.01 8.54 -17.10
C PRO A 23 -10.56 7.13 -17.39
N GLU A 24 -9.70 6.13 -17.44
CA GLU A 24 -10.05 4.72 -17.66
C GLU A 24 -10.85 4.17 -16.48
N PHE A 25 -10.51 4.54 -15.24
CA PHE A 25 -11.22 4.13 -14.04
C PHE A 25 -12.65 4.68 -14.00
N LEU A 26 -12.85 5.92 -14.48
CA LEU A 26 -14.18 6.54 -14.52
C LEU A 26 -15.15 5.81 -15.44
N ARG A 27 -14.65 5.16 -16.50
CA ARG A 27 -15.43 4.41 -17.49
C ARG A 27 -15.88 3.02 -17.02
N LEU A 28 -15.33 2.54 -15.91
CA LEU A 28 -15.66 1.24 -15.34
C LEU A 28 -17.03 1.25 -14.63
N THR A 29 -17.70 0.10 -14.66
CA THR A 29 -18.87 -0.17 -13.80
C THR A 29 -18.46 -0.24 -12.33
N ASP A 30 -19.41 -0.11 -11.40
CA ASP A 30 -19.11 -0.13 -9.96
C ASP A 30 -18.44 -1.45 -9.52
N THR A 31 -18.85 -2.57 -10.11
CA THR A 31 -18.23 -3.89 -9.87
C THR A 31 -16.77 -3.92 -10.35
N GLU A 32 -16.49 -3.38 -11.54
CA GLU A 32 -15.13 -3.31 -12.09
C GLU A 32 -14.25 -2.35 -11.31
N LYS A 33 -14.80 -1.21 -10.87
CA LYS A 33 -14.13 -0.27 -9.96
C LYS A 33 -13.75 -0.96 -8.66
N GLY A 34 -14.65 -1.75 -8.08
CA GLY A 34 -14.39 -2.56 -6.90
C GLY A 34 -13.19 -3.50 -7.09
N LYS A 35 -13.14 -4.21 -8.23
CA LYS A 35 -12.01 -5.11 -8.56
C LYS A 35 -10.69 -4.36 -8.72
N VAL A 36 -10.70 -3.19 -9.37
CA VAL A 36 -9.48 -2.39 -9.57
C VAL A 36 -8.99 -1.80 -8.26
N VAL A 37 -9.89 -1.32 -7.41
CA VAL A 37 -9.58 -0.84 -6.05
C VAL A 37 -8.92 -1.94 -5.24
N ASP A 38 -9.54 -3.13 -5.22
CA ASP A 38 -9.04 -4.27 -4.45
C ASP A 38 -7.66 -4.73 -4.93
N ALA A 39 -7.50 -4.92 -6.25
CA ALA A 39 -6.22 -5.29 -6.85
C ALA A 39 -5.11 -4.27 -6.56
N ASN A 40 -5.40 -2.98 -6.67
CA ASN A 40 -4.43 -1.92 -6.40
C ASN A 40 -4.07 -1.86 -4.91
N PHE A 41 -5.05 -1.95 -4.02
CA PHE A 41 -4.79 -1.96 -2.59
C PHE A 41 -3.94 -3.17 -2.19
N LYS A 42 -4.26 -4.35 -2.73
CA LYS A 42 -3.49 -5.58 -2.53
C LYS A 42 -2.06 -5.43 -3.04
N SER A 43 -1.85 -4.84 -4.21
CA SER A 43 -0.50 -4.56 -4.73
C SER A 43 0.28 -3.64 -3.80
N LEU A 44 -0.31 -2.53 -3.35
CA LEU A 44 0.34 -1.57 -2.46
C LEU A 44 0.76 -2.20 -1.12
N VAL A 45 -0.13 -3.01 -0.53
CA VAL A 45 0.18 -3.71 0.72
C VAL A 45 1.26 -4.77 0.50
N LYS A 46 1.25 -5.47 -0.63
CA LYS A 46 2.29 -6.44 -0.98
C LYS A 46 3.65 -5.78 -1.16
N ASP A 47 3.70 -4.65 -1.87
CA ASP A 47 4.93 -3.87 -2.07
C ASP A 47 5.47 -3.36 -0.72
N LEU A 48 4.60 -2.85 0.16
CA LEU A 48 4.97 -2.47 1.51
C LEU A 48 5.58 -3.63 2.31
N MET A 49 4.96 -4.81 2.25
CA MET A 49 5.45 -6.00 2.95
C MET A 49 6.83 -6.42 2.41
N GLN A 50 7.02 -6.37 1.09
CA GLN A 50 8.30 -6.71 0.46
C GLN A 50 9.42 -5.72 0.81
N ASP A 51 9.15 -4.41 0.78
CA ASP A 51 10.11 -3.36 1.13
C ASP A 51 10.62 -3.47 2.57
N PHE A 52 9.81 -4.03 3.47
CA PHE A 52 10.16 -4.28 4.87
C PHE A 52 10.59 -5.72 5.16
N GLY A 53 10.87 -6.50 4.11
CA GLY A 53 11.42 -7.85 4.20
C GLY A 53 10.49 -8.85 4.89
N MET A 54 9.19 -8.78 4.60
CA MET A 54 8.20 -9.75 5.05
C MET A 54 8.11 -10.94 4.08
N ILE A 55 7.94 -12.13 4.63
CA ILE A 55 7.97 -13.40 3.91
C ILE A 55 6.54 -13.86 3.61
N PRO A 56 6.17 -14.07 2.32
CA PRO A 56 4.88 -14.66 1.96
C PRO A 56 4.68 -16.04 2.61
N GLY A 57 3.47 -16.31 3.11
CA GLY A 57 3.12 -17.54 3.82
C GLY A 57 3.57 -17.61 5.28
N VAL A 58 4.42 -16.69 5.73
CA VAL A 58 4.88 -16.59 7.13
C VAL A 58 4.36 -15.31 7.79
N ASP A 59 4.55 -14.18 7.11
CA ASP A 59 4.18 -12.85 7.61
C ASP A 59 2.82 -12.39 7.07
N TYR A 60 2.49 -12.77 5.84
CA TYR A 60 1.22 -12.46 5.19
C TYR A 60 0.83 -13.52 4.16
N LYS A 61 -0.45 -13.57 3.79
CA LYS A 61 -0.99 -14.43 2.73
C LYS A 61 -1.91 -13.62 1.83
N ASP A 62 -1.67 -13.68 0.53
CA ASP A 62 -2.36 -12.92 -0.51
C ASP A 62 -3.20 -13.82 -1.44
N ASP A 63 -3.44 -15.08 -1.07
CA ASP A 63 -4.17 -16.04 -1.91
C ASP A 63 -5.06 -16.94 -1.04
N LEU A 64 -6.16 -16.35 -0.54
CA LEU A 64 -7.26 -17.15 0.00
C LEU A 64 -8.11 -17.61 -1.18
N ARG A 65 -8.46 -18.90 -1.21
CA ARG A 65 -9.25 -19.49 -2.30
C ARG A 65 -10.61 -18.78 -2.41
N ASP A 66 -11.17 -18.71 -3.62
CA ASP A 66 -12.48 -18.10 -3.95
C ASP A 66 -13.66 -18.53 -3.05
N ASN A 67 -13.52 -19.61 -2.29
CA ASN A 67 -14.56 -20.19 -1.44
C ASN A 67 -14.39 -19.86 0.06
N GLU A 68 -13.38 -19.08 0.46
CA GLU A 68 -13.22 -18.64 1.86
C GLU A 68 -13.84 -17.25 2.06
N PRO A 69 -14.61 -17.03 3.15
CA PRO A 69 -15.28 -15.76 3.37
C PRO A 69 -14.27 -14.62 3.60
N CYS A 70 -14.21 -13.73 2.61
CA CYS A 70 -14.10 -12.27 2.77
C CYS A 70 -12.75 -11.66 3.21
N ALA A 71 -11.60 -12.28 2.92
CA ALA A 71 -10.31 -11.61 3.09
C ALA A 71 -9.29 -11.97 1.98
N ASP A 72 -9.15 -11.11 0.98
CA ASP A 72 -8.18 -11.30 -0.12
C ASP A 72 -6.70 -11.11 0.30
N PHE A 73 -6.47 -10.62 1.53
CA PHE A 73 -5.15 -10.43 2.13
C PHE A 73 -5.20 -10.62 3.65
N VAL A 74 -4.36 -11.49 4.19
CA VAL A 74 -4.30 -11.83 5.62
C VAL A 74 -2.92 -11.57 6.18
N ILE A 75 -2.89 -10.92 7.35
CA ILE A 75 -1.67 -10.72 8.15
C ILE A 75 -1.51 -11.92 9.07
N LEU A 76 -0.35 -12.56 9.04
CA LEU A 76 -0.08 -13.80 9.78
C LEU A 76 0.90 -13.61 10.96
N SER A 77 1.77 -12.60 10.92
CA SER A 77 2.76 -12.36 11.98
C SER A 77 2.53 -11.05 12.74
N GLU A 78 3.01 -11.02 13.99
CA GLU A 78 3.01 -9.79 14.80
C GLU A 78 3.87 -8.69 14.16
N LYS A 79 4.98 -9.07 13.52
CA LYS A 79 5.86 -8.14 12.81
C LYS A 79 5.13 -7.45 11.66
N ALA A 80 4.37 -8.19 10.85
CA ALA A 80 3.56 -7.64 9.77
C ALA A 80 2.37 -6.81 10.30
N ASN A 81 1.75 -7.23 11.40
CA ASN A 81 0.70 -6.45 12.06
C ASN A 81 1.23 -5.10 12.56
N ASN A 82 2.42 -5.08 13.17
CA ASN A 82 3.07 -3.86 13.63
C ASN A 82 3.47 -2.95 12.45
N LEU A 83 3.89 -3.51 11.32
CA LEU A 83 4.13 -2.74 10.10
C LEU A 83 2.85 -2.04 9.60
N MET A 84 1.72 -2.73 9.61
CA MET A 84 0.44 -2.14 9.20
C MET A 84 -0.05 -1.07 10.19
N LYS A 85 0.19 -1.25 11.49
CA LYS A 85 -0.05 -0.19 12.47
C LYS A 85 0.82 1.03 12.19
N ASP A 86 2.10 0.83 11.93
CA ASP A 86 3.01 1.93 11.60
C ASP A 86 2.60 2.66 10.30
N LEU A 87 2.07 1.94 9.32
CA LEU A 87 1.46 2.54 8.11
C LEU A 87 0.28 3.44 8.48
N LEU A 88 -0.69 2.92 9.25
CA LEU A 88 -1.91 3.63 9.64
C LEU A 88 -1.64 4.80 10.59
N ASP A 89 -0.59 4.70 11.39
CA ASP A 89 -0.12 5.77 12.27
C ASP A 89 0.63 6.88 11.50
N GLY A 90 0.83 6.73 10.19
CA GLY A 90 1.56 7.69 9.36
C GLY A 90 3.08 7.68 9.60
N LYS A 91 3.62 6.63 10.22
CA LYS A 91 5.07 6.43 10.44
C LYS A 91 5.78 5.84 9.22
N ILE A 92 5.04 5.58 8.14
CA ILE A 92 5.58 5.11 6.86
C ILE A 92 5.25 6.14 5.79
N THR A 93 6.26 6.56 5.04
CA THR A 93 6.13 7.46 3.89
C THR A 93 6.54 6.77 2.60
N VAL A 94 6.05 7.30 1.48
CA VAL A 94 6.43 6.85 0.14
C VAL A 94 7.51 7.78 -0.40
N VAL A 95 8.68 7.21 -0.69
CA VAL A 95 9.72 7.90 -1.46
C VAL A 95 9.38 7.73 -2.92
N LYS A 96 9.13 8.84 -3.63
CA LYS A 96 8.87 8.82 -5.07
C LYS A 96 10.15 8.52 -5.83
N GLU A 97 10.02 7.86 -6.98
CA GLU A 97 11.14 7.67 -7.89
C GLU A 97 11.74 9.03 -8.26
N HIS A 98 13.06 9.14 -8.16
CA HIS A 98 13.76 10.35 -8.55
C HIS A 98 15.22 10.07 -8.89
N THR A 99 15.77 10.90 -9.78
CA THR A 99 17.18 10.86 -10.14
C THR A 99 17.99 11.68 -9.15
N ARG A 100 19.10 11.12 -8.65
CA ARG A 100 20.08 11.84 -7.83
C ARG A 100 21.46 11.78 -8.45
N VAL A 101 22.23 12.84 -8.20
CA VAL A 101 23.66 12.88 -8.49
C VAL A 101 24.40 12.64 -7.18
N SER A 102 25.31 11.66 -7.18
CA SER A 102 26.17 11.36 -6.04
C SER A 102 27.19 12.47 -5.80
N LYS A 103 27.81 12.46 -4.61
CA LYS A 103 28.92 13.37 -4.29
C LYS A 103 30.13 13.21 -5.24
N THR A 104 30.24 12.07 -5.92
CA THR A 104 31.30 11.78 -6.91
C THR A 104 30.86 12.07 -8.35
N GLY A 105 29.70 12.69 -8.57
CA GLY A 105 29.21 13.09 -9.89
C GLY A 105 28.45 12.00 -10.67
N ASN A 106 28.35 10.78 -10.15
CA ASN A 106 27.59 9.70 -10.79
C ASN A 106 26.08 9.89 -10.60
N THR A 107 25.32 9.75 -11.67
CA THR A 107 23.85 9.78 -11.65
C THR A 107 23.30 8.38 -11.35
N TYR A 108 22.34 8.30 -10.42
CA TYR A 108 21.61 7.07 -10.14
C TYR A 108 20.12 7.37 -9.94
N THR A 109 19.29 6.43 -10.37
CA THR A 109 17.85 6.47 -10.15
C THR A 109 17.54 5.80 -8.82
N VAL A 110 16.84 6.52 -7.95
CA VAL A 110 16.27 5.95 -6.73
C VAL A 110 14.86 5.49 -7.08
N ASN A 111 14.62 4.19 -7.06
CA ASN A 111 13.29 3.62 -7.30
C ASN A 111 12.32 4.06 -6.20
N ALA A 112 11.03 4.14 -6.53
CA ALA A 112 10.00 4.39 -5.54
C ALA A 112 9.96 3.23 -4.52
N HIS A 113 9.86 3.57 -3.23
CA HIS A 113 9.82 2.58 -2.14
C HIS A 113 9.20 3.18 -0.88
N TYR A 114 8.78 2.31 0.04
CA TYR A 114 8.32 2.71 1.36
C TYR A 114 9.49 2.92 2.32
N ARG A 115 9.36 3.93 3.19
CA ARG A 115 10.36 4.24 4.21
C ARG A 115 9.70 4.54 5.55
N LYS A 116 10.25 3.98 6.62
CA LYS A 116 9.86 4.36 7.99
C LYS A 116 10.43 5.73 8.35
N ILE A 117 9.56 6.60 8.83
CA ILE A 117 9.89 7.90 9.41
C ILE A 117 10.01 7.67 10.91
N ALA A 118 11.14 8.05 11.50
CA ALA A 118 11.39 7.91 12.94
C ALA A 118 10.45 8.80 13.76
#